data_AF-A0A3B9YSN3-F1
#
_entry.id   AF-A0A3B9YSN3-F1
#
_cell.length_a   1.000
_cell.length_b   1.000
_cell.length_c   1.000
_cell.angle_alpha   90.00
_cell.angle_beta   90.00
_cell.angle_gamma   90.00
#
_symmetry.space_group_name_H-M   'P 1'
#
loop_
_entity.id
_entity.type
_entity.pdbx_description
1 polymer ?
#
loop_
_entity_poly.entity_id
_entity_poly.type
_entity_poly.pdbx_seq_one_letter_code
_entity_poly.pdbx_strand_id
1 'polypeptide(L)'
;YVDYALDVPMYFVYRDGVYHDVAGRSFRDFMARKIEAVKQFEPTMADWADHLTTIFPEVRLKKFLEMRGADGGLWRRLCALPALWVGIYYDQVALDAAWDLVKDWTDEDRWALRHAVPKLALRTPIRGRSVRDYAHEMLEISQSGLRRRAQTDSVGGTEEGFLQPLQQIVRDGRTRAEELLSKYHGEWNRDLSRLYAEFSY
;
A
#
# COMPACT_ATOMS: atom_id res chain seq x y z
N TYR A 1 8.08 -5.60 16.27
CA TYR A 1 7.17 -4.50 15.85
C TYR A 1 6.81 -3.59 17.03
N VAL A 2 6.35 -4.13 18.17
CA VAL A 2 5.99 -3.31 19.34
C VAL A 2 7.13 -2.39 19.78
N ASP A 3 8.36 -2.90 19.91
CA ASP A 3 9.52 -2.06 20.29
C ASP A 3 9.75 -0.91 19.31
N TYR A 4 9.70 -1.19 18.00
CA TYR A 4 9.76 -0.15 16.97
C TYR A 4 8.67 0.91 17.18
N ALA A 5 7.41 0.50 17.32
CA ALA A 5 6.30 1.42 17.47
C ALA A 5 6.37 2.23 18.78
N LEU A 6 6.88 1.65 19.88
CA LEU A 6 7.08 2.36 21.14
C LEU A 6 8.03 3.56 21.02
N ASP A 7 9.00 3.46 20.10
CA ASP A 7 10.06 4.45 19.91
C ASP A 7 9.81 5.40 18.72
N VAL A 8 8.82 5.13 17.87
CA VAL A 8 8.34 6.11 16.88
C VAL A 8 7.80 7.34 17.62
N PRO A 9 8.20 8.57 17.23
CA PRO A 9 7.66 9.78 17.82
C PRO A 9 6.14 9.87 17.70
N MET A 10 5.47 10.16 18.81
CA MET A 10 4.05 10.43 18.89
C MET A 10 3.72 11.77 18.23
N TYR A 11 2.46 11.95 17.84
CA TYR A 11 1.90 13.24 17.43
C TYR A 11 1.15 13.93 18.57
N PHE A 12 0.28 13.20 19.26
CA PHE A 12 -0.61 13.75 20.26
C PHE A 12 -1.00 12.72 21.31
N VAL A 13 -1.59 13.20 22.41
CA VAL A 13 -2.46 12.43 23.31
C VAL A 13 -3.85 13.07 23.28
N TYR A 14 -4.90 12.29 23.09
CA TYR A 14 -6.27 12.81 23.00
C TYR A 14 -7.03 12.58 24.30
N ARG A 15 -7.53 13.65 24.92
CA ARG A 15 -8.30 13.61 26.18
C ARG A 15 -9.40 14.65 26.17
N ASP A 16 -10.62 14.24 26.53
CA ASP A 16 -11.75 15.14 26.75
C ASP A 16 -12.01 16.16 25.61
N GLY A 17 -11.85 15.74 24.35
CA GLY A 17 -12.04 16.62 23.19
C GLY A 17 -10.80 17.41 22.76
N VAL A 18 -9.69 17.29 23.49
CA VAL A 18 -8.47 18.07 23.29
C VAL A 18 -7.33 17.18 22.81
N TYR A 19 -6.64 17.63 21.77
CA TYR A 19 -5.38 17.06 21.31
C TYR A 19 -4.22 17.75 22.04
N HIS A 20 -3.57 17.04 22.94
CA HIS A 20 -2.35 17.50 23.61
C HIS A 20 -1.14 17.22 22.72
N ASP A 21 -0.43 18.27 22.31
CA ASP A 21 0.79 18.15 21.51
C ASP A 21 1.90 17.47 22.33
N VAL A 22 2.39 16.34 21.82
CA VAL A 22 3.55 15.62 22.36
C VAL A 22 4.53 15.25 21.23
N ALA A 23 4.52 16.02 20.14
CA ALA A 23 5.34 15.79 18.97
C ALA A 23 6.82 15.61 19.35
N GLY A 24 7.45 14.58 18.79
CA GLY A 24 8.85 14.25 19.07
C GLY A 24 9.10 13.42 20.33
N ARG A 25 8.09 13.17 21.17
CA ARG A 25 8.18 12.27 22.34
C ARG A 25 7.80 10.84 21.97
N SER A 26 8.32 9.84 22.70
CA SER A 26 8.04 8.43 22.44
C SER A 26 6.82 7.93 23.23
N PHE A 27 6.10 6.93 22.70
CA PHE A 27 5.05 6.25 23.46
C PHE A 27 5.62 5.53 24.69
N ARG A 28 6.88 5.07 24.59
CA ARG A 28 7.64 4.54 25.74
C ARG A 28 7.74 5.52 26.90
N ASP A 29 8.03 6.79 26.62
CA ASP A 29 8.09 7.84 27.64
C ASP A 29 6.70 8.18 28.17
N PHE A 30 5.67 8.11 27.34
CA PHE A 30 4.28 8.27 27.79
C PHE A 30 3.88 7.16 28.77
N MET A 31 4.16 5.88 28.44
CA MET A 31 3.98 4.74 29.34
C MET A 31 4.70 4.89 30.67
N ALA A 32 5.89 5.48 30.65
CA ALA A 32 6.70 5.75 31.84
C ALA A 32 6.29 7.05 32.58
N ARG A 33 5.24 7.75 32.13
CA ARG A 33 4.79 9.06 32.62
C ARG A 33 5.91 10.12 32.68
N LYS A 34 6.83 10.09 31.72
CA LYS A 34 7.97 11.03 31.61
C LYS A 34 7.68 12.29 30.79
N ILE A 35 6.51 12.36 30.15
CA ILE A 35 6.10 13.53 29.35
C ILE A 35 5.31 14.49 30.24
N GLU A 36 5.97 15.54 30.72
CA GLU A 36 5.43 16.47 31.73
C GLU A 36 4.04 17.04 31.39
N ALA A 37 3.80 17.41 30.12
CA ALA A 37 2.53 18.02 29.68
C ALA A 37 1.31 17.09 29.79
N VAL A 38 1.53 15.77 29.85
CA VAL A 38 0.48 14.74 29.86
C VAL A 38 0.68 13.71 30.98
N LYS A 39 1.57 13.98 31.94
CA LYS A 39 1.96 13.04 33.00
C LYS A 39 0.79 12.59 33.89
N GLN A 40 -0.24 13.42 33.99
CA GLN A 40 -1.46 13.17 34.74
C GLN A 40 -2.37 12.13 34.07
N PHE A 41 -2.19 11.88 32.78
CA PHE A 41 -3.01 10.94 32.04
C PHE A 41 -2.40 9.55 32.10
N GLU A 42 -3.24 8.58 32.46
CA GLU A 42 -2.85 7.18 32.32
C GLU A 42 -2.87 6.78 30.84
N PRO A 43 -1.79 6.17 30.32
CA PRO A 43 -1.76 5.61 28.98
C PRO A 43 -2.76 4.47 28.85
N THR A 44 -3.54 4.48 27.78
CA THR A 44 -4.61 3.51 27.52
C THR A 44 -4.39 2.78 26.21
N MET A 45 -5.16 1.71 25.99
CA MET A 45 -5.20 1.03 24.70
C MET A 45 -5.77 1.91 23.58
N ALA A 46 -6.57 2.93 23.90
CA ALA A 46 -7.03 3.91 22.92
C ALA A 46 -5.85 4.77 22.42
N ASP A 47 -4.99 5.25 23.34
CA ASP A 47 -3.80 6.00 22.96
C ASP A 47 -2.84 5.16 22.12
N TRP A 48 -2.70 3.88 22.45
CA TRP A 48 -1.90 2.96 21.66
C TRP A 48 -2.47 2.79 20.25
N ALA A 49 -3.80 2.65 20.13
CA ALA A 49 -4.47 2.54 18.83
C ALA A 49 -4.34 3.82 18.00
N ASP A 50 -4.41 4.99 18.63
CA ASP A 50 -4.18 6.30 18.02
C ASP A 50 -2.73 6.41 17.56
N HIS A 51 -1.76 6.10 18.44
CA HIS A 51 -0.33 6.13 18.12
C HIS A 51 0.00 5.25 16.91
N LEU A 52 -0.47 4.00 16.88
CA LEU A 52 -0.27 3.10 15.73
C LEU A 52 -0.86 3.65 14.42
N THR A 53 -1.84 4.56 14.48
CA THR A 53 -2.42 5.22 13.29
C THR A 53 -1.52 6.33 12.73
N THR A 54 -0.54 6.80 13.51
CA THR A 54 0.42 7.85 13.13
C THR A 54 1.73 7.31 12.56
N ILE A 55 1.91 5.99 12.53
CA ILE A 55 3.08 5.33 11.93
C ILE A 55 2.76 5.11 10.44
N PHE A 56 3.65 5.46 9.51
CA PHE A 56 3.38 5.40 8.06
C PHE A 56 4.42 4.63 7.24
N PRO A 57 4.70 3.35 7.54
CA PRO A 57 5.49 2.49 6.67
C PRO A 57 4.71 2.08 5.41
N GLU A 58 5.36 1.39 4.47
CA GLU A 58 4.73 0.82 3.26
C GLU A 58 3.68 -0.25 3.58
N VAL A 59 3.95 -1.04 4.62
CA VAL A 59 3.02 -2.02 5.19
C VAL A 59 2.92 -1.76 6.68
N ARG A 60 1.71 -1.51 7.17
CA ARG A 60 1.48 -1.18 8.57
C ARG A 60 0.76 -2.31 9.30
N LEU A 61 1.22 -2.59 10.52
CA LEU A 61 0.60 -3.57 11.40
C LEU A 61 -0.19 -2.86 12.51
N LYS A 62 -1.48 -3.21 12.61
CA LYS A 62 -2.36 -2.95 13.75
C LYS A 62 -2.93 -4.29 14.22
N LYS A 63 -4.25 -4.36 14.45
CA LYS A 63 -4.98 -5.63 14.56
C LYS A 63 -5.13 -6.35 13.20
N PHE A 64 -4.71 -5.68 12.13
CA PHE A 64 -4.73 -6.11 10.75
C PHE A 64 -3.52 -5.51 10.02
N LEU A 65 -3.22 -5.99 8.82
CA LEU A 65 -2.20 -5.43 7.95
C LEU A 65 -2.82 -4.43 6.95
N GLU A 66 -2.12 -3.33 6.70
CA GLU A 66 -2.51 -2.31 5.73
C GLU A 66 -1.45 -2.20 4.64
N MET A 67 -1.83 -2.43 3.38
CA MET A 67 -0.96 -2.23 2.21
C MET A 67 -1.10 -0.78 1.72
N ARG A 68 -0.02 0.00 1.75
CA ARG A 68 -0.10 1.48 1.66
C ARG A 68 0.62 2.10 0.45
N GLY A 69 1.18 1.27 -0.43
CA GLY A 69 2.04 1.73 -1.54
C GLY A 69 1.33 2.07 -2.86
N ALA A 70 0.00 2.13 -2.89
CA ALA A 70 -0.76 2.33 -4.13
C ALA A 70 -1.37 3.73 -4.24
N ASP A 71 -1.25 4.33 -5.42
CA ASP A 71 -1.94 5.57 -5.76
C ASP A 71 -3.46 5.38 -5.87
N GLY A 72 -4.22 6.43 -5.56
CA GLY A 72 -5.66 6.46 -5.83
C GLY A 72 -5.96 6.40 -7.33
N GLY A 73 -7.12 5.84 -7.69
CA GLY A 73 -7.54 5.89 -9.09
C GLY A 73 -8.99 5.53 -9.37
N LEU A 74 -9.39 5.56 -10.64
CA LEU A 74 -10.79 5.32 -11.06
C LEU A 74 -11.34 3.99 -10.53
N TRP A 75 -12.67 3.90 -10.41
CA TRP A 75 -13.38 2.82 -9.72
C TRP A 75 -12.85 1.41 -10.00
N ARG A 76 -12.55 1.05 -11.26
CA ARG A 76 -12.04 -0.28 -11.63
C ARG A 76 -10.73 -0.62 -10.92
N ARG A 77 -9.86 0.36 -10.74
CA ARG A 77 -8.55 0.20 -10.08
C ARG A 77 -8.70 0.19 -8.55
N LEU A 78 -9.70 0.89 -8.00
CA LEU A 78 -10.04 0.77 -6.58
C LEU A 78 -10.48 -0.65 -6.23
N CYS A 79 -11.24 -1.31 -7.10
CA CYS A 79 -11.64 -2.71 -6.91
C CYS A 79 -10.49 -3.69 -7.16
N ALA A 80 -9.57 -3.36 -8.07
CA ALA A 80 -8.44 -4.23 -8.42
C ALA A 80 -7.39 -4.34 -7.30
N LEU A 81 -7.11 -3.25 -6.58
CA LEU A 81 -6.12 -3.24 -5.49
C LEU A 81 -6.42 -4.25 -4.37
N PRO A 82 -7.63 -4.30 -3.76
CA PRO A 82 -7.94 -5.32 -2.78
C PRO A 82 -7.96 -6.73 -3.38
N ALA A 83 -8.46 -6.89 -4.62
CA ALA A 83 -8.44 -8.20 -5.29
C ALA A 83 -7.00 -8.75 -5.42
N LEU A 84 -6.02 -7.91 -5.78
CA LEU A 84 -4.61 -8.28 -5.86
C LEU A 84 -4.12 -8.87 -4.54
N TRP A 85 -4.34 -8.15 -3.44
CA TRP A 85 -3.82 -8.55 -2.12
C TRP A 85 -4.62 -9.70 -1.50
N VAL A 86 -5.93 -9.79 -1.74
CA VAL A 86 -6.75 -10.94 -1.33
C VAL A 86 -6.26 -12.20 -2.02
N GLY A 87 -6.02 -12.13 -3.33
CA GLY A 87 -5.50 -13.27 -4.10
C GLY A 87 -4.14 -13.76 -3.63
N ILE A 88 -3.32 -12.90 -3.02
CA ILE A 88 -2.00 -13.28 -2.49
C ILE A 88 -2.10 -13.78 -1.05
N TYR A 89 -2.74 -13.02 -0.16
CA TYR A 89 -2.66 -13.28 1.28
C TYR A 89 -3.68 -14.30 1.79
N TYR A 90 -4.83 -14.46 1.12
CA TYR A 90 -5.95 -15.28 1.64
C TYR A 90 -6.01 -16.69 1.03
N ASP A 91 -4.90 -17.14 0.45
CA ASP A 91 -4.66 -18.50 0.00
C ASP A 91 -3.21 -18.89 0.29
N GLN A 92 -2.99 -19.99 1.02
CA GLN A 92 -1.65 -20.37 1.49
C GLN A 92 -0.69 -20.67 0.33
N VAL A 93 -1.18 -21.32 -0.74
CA VAL A 93 -0.34 -21.67 -1.90
C VAL A 93 0.11 -20.42 -2.64
N ALA A 94 -0.76 -19.42 -2.77
CA ALA A 94 -0.43 -18.13 -3.36
C ALA A 94 0.55 -17.34 -2.48
N LEU A 95 0.37 -17.37 -1.17
CA LEU A 95 1.27 -16.72 -0.21
C LEU A 95 2.68 -17.31 -0.28
N ASP A 96 2.80 -18.64 -0.29
CA ASP A 96 4.08 -19.34 -0.40
C ASP A 96 4.77 -19.04 -1.74
N ALA A 97 4.02 -19.06 -2.85
CA ALA A 97 4.55 -18.70 -4.17
C ALA A 97 5.01 -17.23 -4.24
N ALA A 98 4.28 -16.31 -3.62
CA ALA A 98 4.67 -14.91 -3.53
C ALA A 98 5.93 -14.73 -2.67
N TRP A 99 6.08 -15.51 -1.60
CA TRP A 99 7.30 -15.53 -0.80
C TRP A 99 8.49 -16.08 -1.59
N ASP A 100 8.31 -17.18 -2.32
CA ASP A 100 9.36 -17.76 -3.17
C ASP A 100 9.88 -16.79 -4.23
N LEU A 101 9.03 -15.88 -4.73
CA LEU A 101 9.41 -14.84 -5.69
C LEU A 101 10.42 -13.84 -5.12
N VAL A 102 10.41 -13.61 -3.80
CA VAL A 102 11.14 -12.49 -3.16
C VAL A 102 12.03 -12.90 -1.97
N LYS A 103 12.03 -14.18 -1.56
CA LYS A 103 12.74 -14.65 -0.35
C LYS A 103 14.25 -14.40 -0.37
N ASP A 104 14.86 -14.38 -1.55
CA ASP A 104 16.30 -14.15 -1.73
C ASP A 104 16.65 -12.66 -1.92
N TRP A 105 15.69 -11.76 -1.75
CA TRP A 105 15.93 -10.33 -1.86
C TRP A 105 16.60 -9.79 -0.59
N THR A 106 17.58 -8.93 -0.79
CA THR A 106 18.28 -8.21 0.28
C THR A 106 17.50 -6.97 0.73
N ASP A 107 17.90 -6.36 1.85
CA ASP A 107 17.36 -5.06 2.26
C ASP A 107 17.71 -3.97 1.23
N GLU A 108 18.91 -4.04 0.66
CA GLU A 108 19.38 -3.15 -0.39
C GLU A 108 18.53 -3.30 -1.67
N ASP A 109 18.18 -4.52 -2.07
CA ASP A 109 17.28 -4.77 -3.21
C ASP A 109 15.92 -4.08 -2.98
N ARG A 110 15.30 -4.31 -1.82
CA ARG A 110 14.01 -3.71 -1.45
C ARG A 110 14.08 -2.18 -1.40
N TRP A 111 15.15 -1.65 -0.82
CA TRP A 111 15.37 -0.21 -0.69
C TRP A 111 15.58 0.46 -2.05
N ALA A 112 16.41 -0.13 -2.91
CA ALA A 112 16.65 0.34 -4.27
C ALA A 112 15.34 0.37 -5.06
N LEU A 113 14.53 -0.70 -4.96
CA LEU A 113 13.25 -0.79 -5.63
C LEU A 113 12.29 0.33 -5.19
N ARG A 114 12.17 0.54 -3.88
CA ARG A 114 11.30 1.57 -3.26
C ARG A 114 11.60 2.99 -3.76
N HIS A 115 12.86 3.27 -4.12
CA HIS A 115 13.29 4.58 -4.62
C HIS A 115 13.24 4.70 -6.14
N ALA A 116 13.45 3.59 -6.86
CA ALA A 116 13.50 3.58 -8.31
C ALA A 116 12.11 3.50 -8.96
N VAL A 117 11.19 2.70 -8.40
CA VAL A 117 9.83 2.51 -8.95
C VAL A 117 9.05 3.81 -9.13
N PRO A 118 9.06 4.79 -8.20
CA PRO A 118 8.38 6.05 -8.42
C PRO A 118 8.81 6.83 -9.67
N LYS A 119 10.03 6.58 -10.19
CA LYS A 119 10.59 7.27 -11.36
C LYS A 119 10.56 6.41 -12.62
N LEU A 120 10.98 5.16 -12.50
CA LEU A 120 11.17 4.24 -13.63
C LEU A 120 9.98 3.30 -13.85
N ALA A 121 9.03 3.27 -12.91
CA ALA A 121 7.82 2.47 -12.96
C ALA A 121 8.11 0.99 -13.26
N LEU A 122 7.32 0.36 -14.14
CA LEU A 122 7.45 -1.04 -14.52
C LEU A 122 8.78 -1.38 -15.21
N ARG A 123 9.51 -0.38 -15.74
CA ARG A 123 10.82 -0.58 -16.38
C ARG A 123 11.97 -0.65 -15.37
N THR A 124 11.72 -0.44 -14.08
CA THR A 124 12.75 -0.50 -13.05
C THR A 124 13.47 -1.85 -13.08
N PRO A 125 14.80 -1.88 -13.27
CA PRO A 125 15.56 -3.12 -13.25
C PRO A 125 15.85 -3.56 -11.81
N ILE A 126 15.74 -4.86 -11.54
CA ILE A 126 16.09 -5.48 -10.26
C ILE A 126 16.45 -6.96 -10.50
N ARG A 127 17.62 -7.38 -10.02
CA ARG A 127 18.13 -8.77 -10.10
C ARG A 127 18.05 -9.37 -11.52
N GLY A 128 18.47 -8.60 -12.54
CA GLY A 128 18.52 -9.05 -13.94
C GLY A 128 17.18 -9.08 -14.67
N ARG A 129 16.10 -8.60 -14.03
CA ARG A 129 14.73 -8.56 -14.57
C ARG A 129 14.14 -7.17 -14.38
N SER A 130 13.00 -6.89 -14.99
CA SER A 130 12.24 -5.65 -14.77
C SER A 130 11.11 -5.87 -13.74
N VAL A 131 10.68 -4.80 -13.09
CA VAL A 131 9.47 -4.82 -12.23
C VAL A 131 8.25 -5.32 -12.97
N ARG A 132 8.14 -5.04 -14.27
CA ARG A 132 7.09 -5.58 -15.12
C ARG A 132 7.04 -7.11 -15.08
N ASP A 133 8.20 -7.77 -15.12
CA ASP A 133 8.29 -9.22 -15.12
C ASP A 133 7.83 -9.79 -13.78
N TYR A 134 8.22 -9.17 -12.65
CA TYR A 134 7.72 -9.54 -11.33
C TYR A 134 6.22 -9.25 -11.17
N ALA A 135 5.73 -8.14 -11.71
CA ALA A 135 4.31 -7.79 -11.67
C ALA A 135 3.45 -8.78 -12.46
N HIS A 136 3.98 -9.35 -13.54
CA HIS A 136 3.32 -10.42 -14.29
C HIS A 136 3.12 -11.67 -13.41
N GLU A 137 4.22 -12.19 -12.83
CA GLU A 137 4.16 -13.36 -11.94
C GLU A 137 3.29 -13.12 -10.71
N MET A 138 3.39 -11.93 -10.09
CA MET A 138 2.56 -11.54 -8.96
C MET A 138 1.06 -11.58 -9.30
N LEU A 139 0.68 -11.15 -10.52
CA LEU A 139 -0.72 -11.20 -10.97
C LEU A 139 -1.19 -12.63 -11.25
N GLU A 140 -0.33 -13.50 -11.76
CA GLU A 140 -0.63 -14.93 -11.97
C GLU A 140 -0.84 -15.67 -10.63
N ILE A 141 0.02 -15.38 -9.65
CA ILE A 141 -0.09 -15.89 -8.28
C ILE A 141 -1.41 -15.43 -7.66
N SER A 142 -1.68 -14.13 -7.71
CA SER A 142 -2.91 -13.54 -7.18
C SER A 142 -4.17 -14.12 -7.85
N GLN A 143 -4.18 -14.22 -9.18
CA GLN A 143 -5.29 -14.82 -9.92
C GLN A 143 -5.54 -16.27 -9.50
N SER A 144 -4.46 -17.04 -9.29
CA SER A 144 -4.55 -18.43 -8.85
C SER A 144 -5.11 -18.56 -7.43
N GLY A 145 -4.74 -17.65 -6.52
CA GLY A 145 -5.30 -17.61 -5.18
C GLY A 145 -6.78 -17.22 -5.15
N LEU A 146 -7.19 -16.22 -5.94
CA LEU A 146 -8.61 -15.87 -6.11
C LEU A 146 -9.42 -17.05 -6.66
N ARG A 147 -8.89 -17.76 -7.67
CA ARG A 147 -9.52 -18.96 -8.21
C ARG A 147 -9.73 -20.05 -7.17
N ARG A 148 -8.75 -20.29 -6.29
CA ARG A 148 -8.86 -21.27 -5.19
C ARG A 148 -9.83 -20.83 -4.11
N ARG A 149 -9.87 -19.53 -3.82
CA ARG A 149 -10.81 -18.93 -2.87
C ARG A 149 -12.28 -19.07 -3.32
N ALA A 150 -12.49 -19.12 -4.65
CA ALA A 150 -13.75 -19.49 -5.30
C ALA A 150 -14.98 -18.72 -4.78
N GLN A 151 -14.83 -17.44 -4.42
CA GLN A 151 -15.98 -16.60 -4.11
C GLN A 151 -16.59 -16.08 -5.40
N THR A 152 -17.91 -16.00 -5.40
CA THR A 152 -18.68 -15.45 -6.51
C THR A 152 -19.59 -14.34 -6.01
N ASP A 153 -19.91 -13.39 -6.89
CA ASP A 153 -20.98 -12.43 -6.62
C ASP A 153 -22.37 -13.09 -6.74
N SER A 154 -23.44 -12.30 -6.56
CA SER A 154 -24.82 -12.76 -6.62
C SER A 154 -25.28 -13.25 -7.99
N VAL A 155 -24.51 -13.02 -9.05
CA VAL A 155 -24.80 -13.45 -10.42
C VAL A 155 -23.81 -14.50 -10.94
N GLY A 156 -22.93 -15.02 -10.06
CA GLY A 156 -21.95 -16.07 -10.39
C GLY A 156 -20.65 -15.55 -11.02
N GLY A 157 -20.42 -14.24 -11.02
CA GLY A 157 -19.16 -13.64 -11.45
C GLY A 157 -18.03 -13.93 -10.48
N THR A 158 -16.84 -14.22 -11.00
CA THR A 158 -15.68 -14.62 -10.18
C THR A 158 -14.76 -13.43 -9.89
N GLU A 159 -14.06 -13.48 -8.75
CA GLU A 159 -13.19 -12.39 -8.28
C GLU A 159 -12.00 -12.10 -9.23
N GLU A 160 -11.56 -13.07 -10.04
CA GLU A 160 -10.42 -12.90 -10.97
C GLU A 160 -10.64 -11.75 -11.96
N GLY A 161 -11.89 -11.44 -12.30
CA GLY A 161 -12.23 -10.33 -13.20
C GLY A 161 -11.75 -8.97 -12.69
N PHE A 162 -11.63 -8.79 -11.37
CA PHE A 162 -11.14 -7.55 -10.77
C PHE A 162 -9.65 -7.28 -11.06
N LEU A 163 -8.87 -8.30 -11.43
CA LEU A 163 -7.45 -8.14 -11.77
C LEU A 163 -7.21 -7.60 -13.19
N GLN A 164 -8.22 -7.62 -14.07
CA GLN A 164 -8.09 -7.22 -15.47
C GLN A 164 -7.44 -5.84 -15.69
N PRO A 165 -7.78 -4.77 -14.92
CA PRO A 165 -7.13 -3.48 -15.10
C PRO A 165 -5.62 -3.51 -14.83
N LEU A 166 -5.16 -4.33 -13.88
CA LEU A 166 -3.74 -4.47 -13.55
C LEU A 166 -3.02 -5.31 -14.60
N GLN A 167 -3.67 -6.38 -15.07
CA GLN A 167 -3.16 -7.21 -16.17
C GLN A 167 -2.98 -6.39 -17.46
N GLN A 168 -3.90 -5.47 -17.77
CA GLN A 168 -3.75 -4.55 -18.89
C GLN A 168 -2.52 -3.66 -18.74
N ILE A 169 -2.31 -3.05 -17.57
CA ILE A 169 -1.15 -2.19 -17.28
C ILE A 169 0.16 -2.95 -17.48
N VAL A 170 0.26 -4.18 -16.96
CA VAL A 170 1.45 -5.02 -17.11
C VAL A 170 1.64 -5.47 -18.55
N ARG A 171 0.56 -5.83 -19.26
CA ARG A 171 0.60 -6.21 -20.67
C ARG A 171 1.01 -5.07 -21.59
N ASP A 172 0.60 -3.85 -21.30
CA ASP A 172 0.97 -2.67 -22.10
C ASP A 172 2.35 -2.14 -21.69
N GLY A 173 2.81 -2.47 -20.48
CA GLY A 173 4.04 -1.93 -19.91
C GLY A 173 3.95 -0.43 -19.65
N ARG A 174 2.73 0.09 -19.47
CA ARG A 174 2.44 1.51 -19.38
C ARG A 174 1.54 1.81 -18.18
N THR A 175 2.04 2.63 -17.28
CA THR A 175 1.31 3.08 -16.09
C THR A 175 0.32 4.20 -16.41
N ARG A 176 -0.60 4.47 -15.47
CA ARG A 176 -1.49 5.62 -15.56
C ARG A 176 -0.71 6.94 -15.67
N ALA A 177 0.37 7.09 -14.91
CA ALA A 177 1.18 8.31 -14.95
C ALA A 177 1.72 8.56 -16.38
N GLU A 178 2.15 7.51 -17.07
CA GLU A 178 2.67 7.58 -18.45
C GLU A 178 1.57 7.75 -19.50
N GLU A 179 0.37 7.25 -19.24
CA GLU A 179 -0.83 7.59 -20.01
C GLU A 179 -1.13 9.09 -19.90
N LEU A 180 -1.23 9.61 -18.67
CA LEU A 180 -1.51 11.02 -18.40
C LEU A 180 -0.44 11.95 -18.96
N LEU A 181 0.85 11.62 -18.82
CA LEU A 181 1.94 12.42 -19.39
C LEU A 181 1.86 12.52 -20.92
N SER A 182 1.47 11.45 -21.58
CA SER A 182 1.31 11.46 -23.04
C SER A 182 0.08 12.22 -23.49
N LYS A 183 -1.02 12.16 -22.74
CA LYS A 183 -2.19 13.02 -23.01
C LYS A 183 -1.81 14.49 -22.81
N TYR A 184 -1.16 14.79 -21.69
CA TYR A 184 -0.65 16.12 -21.36
C TYR A 184 0.27 16.68 -22.44
N HIS A 185 1.26 15.92 -22.91
CA HIS A 185 2.18 16.39 -23.95
C HIS A 185 1.64 16.25 -25.38
N GLY A 186 0.51 15.57 -25.58
CA GLY A 186 -0.11 15.32 -26.87
C GLY A 186 -1.45 16.05 -27.00
N GLU A 187 -2.55 15.31 -26.95
CA GLU A 187 -3.91 15.81 -27.22
C GLU A 187 -4.37 16.96 -26.32
N TRP A 188 -3.85 17.05 -25.10
CA TRP A 188 -4.17 18.15 -24.19
C TRP A 188 -3.32 19.39 -24.45
N ASN A 189 -2.25 19.29 -25.25
CA ASN A 189 -1.35 20.41 -25.55
C ASN A 189 -0.92 21.18 -24.29
N ARG A 190 -0.53 20.44 -23.24
CA ARG A 190 -0.12 20.92 -21.93
C ARG A 190 -1.21 21.63 -21.11
N ASP A 191 -2.48 21.46 -21.47
CA ASP A 191 -3.64 21.91 -20.70
C ASP A 191 -4.06 20.86 -19.67
N LEU A 192 -3.70 21.08 -18.41
CA LEU A 192 -4.05 20.17 -17.31
C LEU A 192 -5.54 20.16 -16.98
N SER A 193 -6.30 21.19 -17.38
CA SER A 193 -7.74 21.26 -17.06
C SER A 193 -8.55 20.11 -17.67
N ARG A 194 -8.05 19.53 -18.78
CA ARG A 194 -8.62 18.35 -19.45
C ARG A 194 -8.69 17.12 -18.56
N LEU A 195 -7.76 16.98 -17.62
CA LEU A 195 -7.73 15.88 -16.65
C LEU A 195 -9.07 15.75 -15.90
N TYR A 196 -9.66 16.87 -15.49
CA TYR A 196 -10.88 16.86 -14.69
C TYR A 196 -12.10 16.42 -15.49
N ALA A 197 -12.14 16.70 -16.79
CA ALA A 197 -13.23 16.28 -17.65
C ALA A 197 -13.17 14.77 -17.99
N GLU A 198 -11.96 14.21 -18.13
CA GLU A 198 -11.78 12.82 -18.57
C GLU A 198 -11.64 11.82 -17.41
N PHE A 199 -11.22 12.27 -16.23
CA PHE A 199 -10.88 11.40 -15.10
C PHE A 199 -11.64 11.74 -13.80
N SER A 200 -12.75 12.48 -13.88
CA SER A 200 -13.70 12.60 -12.76
C SER A 200 -14.40 11.27 -12.47
N TYR A 201 -14.83 11.08 -11.22
CA TYR A 201 -15.73 9.99 -10.84
C TYR A 201 -17.16 10.24 -11.29
#